data_AF-A0A7Y2XS02-F1
#
_entry.id   AF-A0A7Y2XS02-F1
#
_cell.length_a   1.000
_cell.length_b   1.000
_cell.length_c   1.000
_cell.angle_alpha   90.00
_cell.angle_beta   90.00
_cell.angle_gamma   90.00
#
_symmetry.space_group_name_H-M   'P 1'
#
loop_
_entity.id
_entity.type
_entity.pdbx_description
1 polymer ?
#
loop_
_entity_poly.entity_id
_entity_poly.type
_entity_poly.pdbx_seq_one_letter_code
_entity_poly.pdbx_strand_id
1 'polypeptide(L)'
;VRDNQTLPSGSTLDFVDQAKVGRFTVEFYPMKDTLTALVFDPDTQRIREFETLDRFEANPKFALTATIERFEDPEQLELITAIQRVKKRYRYAKLHFEVDGTALELTAYKQALEGYGSNVLFIPFTDKTTGKYTYGGGRYLIVDEPPEGNDIQIDFNLVTNPLCTYAPIYNCIVPTRENKLPIAVLAGVKKYH
;
A
#
# COMPACT_ATOMS: atom_id res chain seq x y z
N VAL A 1 -6.13 -19.60 -0.10
CA VAL A 1 -4.88 -20.06 -0.74
C VAL A 1 -4.86 -21.57 -0.63
N ARG A 2 -4.95 -22.29 -1.76
CA ARG A 2 -4.71 -23.74 -1.77
C ARG A 2 -3.21 -23.94 -1.70
N ASP A 3 -2.71 -24.06 -0.48
CA ASP A 3 -1.29 -24.02 -0.17
C ASP A 3 -0.58 -25.25 -0.74
N ASN A 4 0.00 -25.09 -1.93
CA ASN A 4 0.87 -26.09 -2.57
C ASN A 4 0.18 -27.45 -2.88
N GLN A 5 -1.14 -27.48 -3.00
CA GLN A 5 -1.89 -28.66 -3.43
C GLN A 5 -1.83 -28.81 -4.96
N THR A 6 -1.63 -30.03 -5.45
CA THR A 6 -1.73 -30.34 -6.88
C THR A 6 -3.14 -30.03 -7.37
N LEU A 7 -3.30 -29.03 -8.23
CA LEU A 7 -4.57 -28.71 -8.88
C LEU A 7 -4.83 -29.72 -10.01
N PRO A 8 -5.90 -30.55 -9.93
CA PRO A 8 -6.25 -31.45 -11.02
C PRO A 8 -6.52 -30.70 -12.33
N SER A 9 -6.25 -31.34 -13.46
CA SER A 9 -6.65 -30.80 -14.78
C SER A 9 -8.16 -30.52 -14.81
N GLY A 10 -8.54 -29.35 -15.34
CA GLY A 10 -9.94 -28.89 -15.38
C GLY A 10 -10.43 -28.16 -14.13
N SER A 11 -9.59 -27.98 -13.10
CA SER A 11 -9.93 -27.17 -11.92
C SER A 11 -10.07 -25.70 -12.28
N THR A 12 -11.03 -25.02 -11.65
CA THR A 12 -11.08 -23.55 -11.67
C THR A 12 -9.95 -22.99 -10.83
N LEU A 13 -9.32 -21.91 -11.31
CA LEU A 13 -8.36 -21.14 -10.51
C LEU A 13 -9.11 -20.17 -9.60
N ASP A 14 -8.71 -20.15 -8.34
CA ASP A 14 -9.14 -19.16 -7.36
C ASP A 14 -8.12 -18.02 -7.29
N PHE A 15 -8.56 -16.89 -6.73
CA PHE A 15 -7.67 -15.77 -6.45
C PHE A 15 -6.53 -16.23 -5.55
N VAL A 16 -5.29 -15.88 -5.91
CA VAL A 16 -4.03 -16.24 -5.24
C VAL A 16 -3.76 -17.75 -5.13
N ASP A 17 -4.29 -18.55 -6.07
CA ASP A 17 -3.78 -19.91 -6.25
C ASP A 17 -2.33 -19.90 -6.72
N GLN A 18 -1.55 -20.88 -6.27
CA GLN A 18 -0.14 -21.00 -6.58
C GLN A 18 0.19 -22.36 -7.21
N ALA A 19 1.14 -22.36 -8.14
CA ALA A 19 1.75 -23.57 -8.70
C ALA A 19 3.28 -23.47 -8.65
N LYS A 20 3.94 -24.59 -8.33
CA LYS A 20 5.39 -24.71 -8.46
C LYS A 20 5.75 -25.30 -9.81
N VAL A 21 6.63 -24.63 -10.55
CA VAL A 21 7.13 -25.06 -11.86
C VAL A 21 8.66 -25.04 -11.81
N GLY A 22 9.26 -26.20 -11.51
CA GLY A 22 10.70 -26.26 -11.24
C GLY A 22 11.06 -25.38 -10.04
N ARG A 23 11.96 -24.41 -10.25
CA ARG A 23 12.35 -23.44 -9.20
C ARG A 23 11.37 -22.25 -9.07
N PHE A 24 10.45 -22.07 -10.01
CA PHE A 24 9.55 -20.93 -10.03
C PHE A 24 8.29 -21.21 -9.22
N THR A 25 7.79 -20.17 -8.55
CA THR A 25 6.41 -20.14 -8.04
C THR A 25 5.58 -19.25 -8.95
N VAL A 26 4.43 -19.73 -9.39
CA VAL A 26 3.49 -18.95 -10.22
C VAL A 26 2.23 -18.72 -9.41
N GLU A 27 1.85 -17.45 -9.24
CA GLU A 27 0.62 -17.06 -8.55
C GLU A 27 -0.40 -16.52 -9.54
N PHE A 28 -1.63 -16.99 -9.44
CA PHE A 28 -2.71 -16.70 -10.38
C PHE A 28 -3.74 -15.72 -9.81
N TYR A 29 -4.10 -14.76 -10.66
CA TYR A 29 -5.12 -13.75 -10.40
C TYR A 29 -6.15 -13.78 -11.54
N PRO A 30 -7.07 -14.75 -11.51
CA PRO A 30 -8.16 -14.82 -12.48
C PRO A 30 -9.13 -13.65 -12.27
N MET A 31 -9.44 -12.97 -13.35
CA MET A 31 -10.47 -11.94 -13.47
C MET A 31 -11.51 -12.41 -14.50
N LYS A 32 -12.66 -11.73 -14.57
CA LYS A 32 -13.78 -12.12 -15.46
C LYS A 32 -13.34 -12.49 -16.89
N ASP A 33 -12.49 -11.66 -17.50
CA ASP A 33 -12.08 -11.80 -18.90
C ASP A 33 -10.55 -11.92 -19.09
N THR A 34 -9.77 -11.93 -18.00
CA THR A 34 -8.30 -11.96 -18.06
C THR A 34 -7.71 -12.80 -16.95
N LEU A 35 -6.54 -13.38 -17.18
CA LEU A 35 -5.75 -14.05 -16.16
C LEU A 35 -4.40 -13.35 -16.05
N THR A 36 -4.06 -12.88 -14.85
CA THR A 36 -2.69 -12.43 -14.55
C THR A 36 -1.96 -13.55 -13.82
N ALA A 37 -0.77 -13.92 -14.30
CA ALA A 37 0.12 -14.87 -13.64
C ALA A 37 1.40 -14.14 -13.23
N LEU A 38 1.70 -14.09 -11.94
CA LEU A 38 2.94 -13.55 -11.41
C LEU A 38 3.94 -14.70 -11.23
N VAL A 39 5.09 -14.59 -11.88
CA VAL A 39 6.16 -15.60 -11.79
C VAL A 39 7.24 -15.11 -10.84
N PHE A 40 7.47 -15.87 -9.78
CA PHE A 40 8.50 -15.63 -8.78
C PHE A 40 9.67 -16.58 -9.01
N ASP A 41 10.84 -16.01 -9.24
CA ASP A 41 12.10 -16.74 -9.36
C ASP A 41 12.98 -16.45 -8.12
N PRO A 42 13.12 -17.42 -7.19
CA PRO A 42 13.90 -17.22 -5.97
C PRO A 42 15.41 -17.11 -6.23
N ASP A 43 15.87 -17.48 -7.42
CA ASP A 43 17.29 -17.55 -7.76
C ASP A 43 17.81 -16.31 -8.50
N THR A 44 17.00 -15.26 -8.63
CA THR A 44 17.48 -14.02 -9.25
C THR A 44 18.62 -13.42 -8.44
N GLN A 45 19.59 -12.81 -9.13
CA GLN A 45 20.70 -12.10 -8.48
C GLN A 45 20.19 -11.11 -7.43
N ARG A 46 19.13 -10.36 -7.78
CA ARG A 46 18.49 -9.40 -6.86
C ARG A 46 18.00 -10.04 -5.57
N ILE A 47 17.40 -11.23 -5.59
CA ILE A 47 16.94 -11.92 -4.37
C ILE A 47 18.13 -12.42 -3.56
N ARG A 48 19.19 -12.92 -4.22
CA ARG A 48 20.41 -13.40 -3.56
C ARG A 48 21.21 -12.29 -2.88
N GLU A 49 21.20 -11.08 -3.45
CA GLU A 49 21.90 -9.90 -2.95
C GLU A 49 21.04 -9.04 -2.01
N PHE A 50 19.74 -9.34 -1.88
CA PHE A 50 18.86 -8.58 -1.00
C PHE A 50 19.09 -8.98 0.46
N GLU A 51 19.54 -8.02 1.26
CA GLU A 51 19.71 -8.20 2.71
C GLU A 51 18.58 -7.51 3.49
N THR A 52 18.34 -6.23 3.19
CA THR A 52 17.36 -5.42 3.91
C THR A 52 16.90 -4.23 3.08
N LEU A 53 15.84 -3.58 3.54
CA LEU A 53 15.42 -2.27 3.05
C LEU A 53 16.03 -1.18 3.92
N ASP A 54 16.63 -0.19 3.28
CA ASP A 54 17.11 1.00 3.96
C ASP A 54 15.94 1.77 4.61
N ARG A 55 16.10 2.14 5.88
CA ARG A 55 15.13 2.93 6.63
C ARG A 55 15.79 4.17 7.23
N PHE A 56 14.98 5.17 7.54
CA PHE A 56 15.40 6.19 8.50
C PHE A 56 15.46 5.57 9.91
N GLU A 57 16.26 6.15 10.79
CA GLU A 57 16.16 5.83 12.21
C GLU A 57 14.74 6.13 12.71
N ALA A 58 14.22 5.25 13.56
CA ALA A 58 12.88 5.43 14.10
C ALA A 58 12.83 6.74 14.90
N ASN A 59 11.82 7.56 14.61
CA ASN A 59 11.68 8.86 15.22
C ASN A 59 10.30 8.99 15.86
N PRO A 60 10.22 9.08 17.21
CA PRO A 60 8.96 9.16 17.94
C PRO A 60 8.07 10.34 17.53
N LYS A 61 8.63 11.43 17.00
CA LYS A 61 7.84 12.59 16.54
C LYS A 61 6.91 12.28 15.37
N PHE A 62 7.12 11.14 14.73
CA PHE A 62 6.31 10.66 13.61
C PHE A 62 5.40 9.48 13.99
N ALA A 63 5.36 9.11 15.27
CA ALA A 63 4.34 8.24 15.84
C ALA A 63 3.34 9.13 16.61
N LEU A 64 2.15 9.31 16.05
CA LEU A 64 1.21 10.36 16.41
C LEU A 64 -0.18 9.79 16.64
N THR A 65 -0.93 10.46 17.52
CA THR A 65 -2.40 10.35 17.54
C THR A 65 -2.95 11.37 16.56
N ALA A 66 -3.71 10.90 15.57
CA ALA A 66 -4.50 11.74 14.67
C ALA A 66 -5.99 11.66 15.06
N THR A 67 -6.77 12.66 14.65
CA THR A 67 -8.23 12.62 14.70
C THR A 67 -8.78 12.19 13.34
N ILE A 68 -9.65 11.17 13.31
CA ILE A 68 -10.34 10.72 12.10
C ILE A 68 -11.70 11.42 11.96
N GLU A 69 -11.87 12.14 10.85
CA GLU A 69 -13.12 12.75 10.41
C GLU A 69 -13.68 11.93 9.24
N ARG A 70 -14.70 11.11 9.49
CA ARG A 70 -15.33 10.25 8.48
C ARG A 70 -16.30 11.07 7.62
N PHE A 71 -16.30 10.85 6.31
CA PHE A 71 -17.29 11.48 5.43
C PHE A 71 -18.65 10.80 5.61
N GLU A 72 -19.73 11.59 5.69
CA GLU A 72 -21.10 11.07 5.85
C GLU A 72 -21.51 10.19 4.67
N ASP A 73 -21.11 10.56 3.46
CA ASP A 73 -21.35 9.80 2.23
C ASP A 73 -20.02 9.57 1.48
N PRO A 74 -19.29 8.47 1.76
CA PRO A 74 -18.01 8.17 1.13
C PRO A 74 -18.14 7.90 -0.38
N GLU A 75 -17.69 8.84 -1.20
CA GLU A 75 -17.65 8.69 -2.66
C GLU A 75 -16.65 7.61 -3.10
N GLN A 76 -17.03 6.80 -4.10
CA GLN A 76 -16.09 5.87 -4.74
C GLN A 76 -15.35 6.55 -5.91
N LEU A 77 -14.04 6.71 -5.74
CA LEU A 77 -13.15 7.32 -6.72
C LEU A 77 -12.36 6.29 -7.52
N GLU A 78 -12.05 6.66 -8.76
CA GLU A 78 -11.08 5.96 -9.61
C GLU A 78 -9.68 6.56 -9.44
N LEU A 79 -8.82 5.86 -8.70
CA LEU A 79 -7.44 6.29 -8.47
C LEU A 79 -6.52 5.71 -9.55
N ILE A 80 -5.75 6.59 -10.21
CA ILE A 80 -4.77 6.22 -11.22
C ILE A 80 -3.64 5.40 -10.60
N THR A 81 -3.12 4.46 -11.35
CA THR A 81 -2.02 3.59 -10.94
C THR A 81 -0.74 3.79 -11.74
N ALA A 82 0.36 3.23 -11.25
CA ALA A 82 1.69 3.33 -11.86
C ALA A 82 1.76 2.78 -13.31
N ILE A 83 0.85 1.88 -13.69
CA ILE A 83 0.75 1.31 -15.05
C ILE A 83 -0.41 1.91 -15.85
N GLN A 84 -0.84 3.14 -15.53
CA GLN A 84 -1.91 3.88 -16.23
C GLN A 84 -3.26 3.14 -16.27
N ARG A 85 -3.56 2.37 -15.22
CA ARG A 85 -4.89 1.81 -14.97
C ARG A 85 -5.57 2.58 -13.84
N VAL A 86 -6.78 2.15 -13.48
CA VAL A 86 -7.51 2.70 -12.35
C VAL A 86 -7.84 1.62 -11.32
N LYS A 87 -7.90 2.01 -10.04
CA LYS A 87 -8.45 1.21 -8.95
C LYS A 87 -9.53 2.00 -8.23
N LYS A 88 -10.68 1.34 -8.01
CA LYS A 88 -11.79 1.92 -7.25
C LYS A 88 -11.48 1.89 -5.75
N ARG A 89 -11.70 3.01 -5.09
CA ARG A 89 -11.51 3.20 -3.65
C ARG A 89 -12.56 4.17 -3.11
N TYR A 90 -13.08 3.90 -1.92
CA TYR A 90 -13.92 4.85 -1.22
C TYR A 90 -13.06 5.92 -0.57
N ARG A 91 -13.29 7.19 -0.89
CA ARG A 91 -12.72 8.33 -0.17
C ARG A 91 -13.47 8.42 1.16
N TYR A 92 -12.83 7.98 2.23
CA TYR A 92 -13.55 7.55 3.44
C TYR A 92 -13.45 8.55 4.60
N ALA A 93 -12.28 9.11 4.85
CA ALA A 93 -12.07 10.02 5.96
C ALA A 93 -10.92 10.99 5.72
N LYS A 94 -10.86 12.07 6.49
CA LYS A 94 -9.65 12.87 6.73
C LYS A 94 -9.01 12.49 8.05
N LEU A 95 -7.69 12.34 8.05
CA LEU A 95 -6.87 12.18 9.25
C LEU A 95 -6.20 13.51 9.53
N HIS A 96 -6.53 14.12 10.66
CA HIS A 96 -5.98 15.40 11.13
C HIS A 96 -4.93 15.15 12.20
N PHE A 97 -3.73 15.70 12.02
CA PHE A 97 -2.63 15.53 12.96
C PHE A 97 -1.69 16.73 12.94
N GLU A 98 -0.76 16.78 13.89
CA GLU A 98 0.22 17.86 13.98
C GLU A 98 1.63 17.28 14.03
N VAL A 99 2.58 17.94 13.36
CA VAL A 99 4.01 17.68 13.48
C VAL A 99 4.73 19.00 13.68
N ASP A 100 5.50 19.11 14.76
CA ASP A 100 6.31 20.31 15.07
C ASP A 100 5.49 21.62 15.00
N GLY A 101 4.25 21.63 15.54
CA GLY A 101 3.36 22.81 15.51
C GLY A 101 2.64 23.05 14.18
N THR A 102 2.87 22.21 13.17
CA THR A 102 2.23 22.33 11.85
C THR A 102 1.05 21.39 11.76
N ALA A 103 -0.16 21.94 11.63
CA ALA A 103 -1.37 21.17 11.35
C ALA A 103 -1.31 20.57 9.94
N LEU A 104 -1.65 19.29 9.82
CA LEU A 104 -1.54 18.48 8.62
C LEU A 104 -2.78 17.61 8.47
N GLU A 105 -3.11 17.27 7.22
CA GLU A 105 -4.19 16.35 6.92
C GLU A 105 -3.80 15.35 5.83
N LEU A 106 -4.38 14.15 5.90
CA LEU A 106 -4.31 13.13 4.86
C LEU A 106 -5.69 12.52 4.64
N THR A 107 -6.07 12.31 3.40
CA THR A 107 -7.27 11.56 3.02
C THR A 107 -7.00 10.07 3.10
N ALA A 108 -7.83 9.35 3.86
CA ALA A 108 -7.82 7.90 3.97
C ALA A 108 -8.86 7.27 3.05
N TYR A 109 -8.46 6.17 2.42
CA TYR A 109 -9.29 5.42 1.49
C TYR A 109 -9.58 4.01 1.99
N LYS A 110 -10.76 3.48 1.62
CA LYS A 110 -11.12 2.07 1.85
C LYS A 110 -11.26 1.30 0.54
N GLN A 111 -10.96 0.01 0.57
CA GLN A 111 -11.27 -0.89 -0.54
C GLN A 111 -12.76 -1.26 -0.58
N ALA A 112 -13.35 -1.48 0.59
CA ALA A 112 -14.75 -1.81 0.76
C ALA A 112 -15.27 -1.16 2.05
N LEU A 113 -16.57 -0.82 2.09
CA LEU A 113 -17.20 -0.28 3.30
C LEU A 113 -17.64 -1.38 4.28
N GLU A 114 -17.84 -2.60 3.77
CA GLU A 114 -18.27 -3.76 4.56
C GLU A 114 -17.46 -5.01 4.17
N GLY A 115 -17.46 -6.01 5.05
CA GLY A 115 -16.81 -7.29 4.83
C GLY A 115 -15.29 -7.27 5.04
N TYR A 116 -14.59 -8.20 4.39
CA TYR A 116 -13.16 -8.39 4.60
C TYR A 116 -12.35 -7.15 4.19
N GLY A 117 -11.54 -6.64 5.12
CA GLY A 117 -10.67 -5.48 4.91
C GLY A 117 -11.39 -4.12 4.99
N SER A 118 -12.66 -4.08 5.40
CA SER A 118 -13.38 -2.80 5.59
C SER A 118 -12.89 -2.00 6.79
N ASN A 119 -12.16 -2.63 7.71
CA ASN A 119 -11.52 -1.99 8.86
C ASN A 119 -10.11 -1.45 8.53
N VAL A 120 -9.63 -1.57 7.29
CA VAL A 120 -8.29 -1.12 6.90
C VAL A 120 -8.38 0.20 6.15
N LEU A 121 -7.63 1.19 6.63
CA LEU A 121 -7.43 2.47 5.95
C LEU A 121 -6.15 2.44 5.14
N PHE A 122 -6.26 2.84 3.89
CA PHE A 122 -5.16 2.98 2.94
C PHE A 122 -4.91 4.46 2.67
N ILE A 123 -3.71 4.94 2.99
CA ILE A 123 -3.34 6.36 2.88
C ILE A 123 -2.08 6.48 2.01
N PRO A 124 -2.23 6.60 0.68
CA PRO A 124 -1.11 6.87 -0.21
C PRO A 124 -0.76 8.35 -0.13
N PHE A 125 0.52 8.68 0.11
CA PHE A 125 0.95 10.06 0.26
C PHE A 125 2.31 10.36 -0.37
N THR A 126 2.56 11.65 -0.59
CA THR A 126 3.87 12.22 -0.92
C THR A 126 4.25 13.28 0.10
N ASP A 127 5.53 13.57 0.22
CA ASP A 127 6.07 14.57 1.14
C ASP A 127 7.37 15.18 0.57
N LYS A 128 8.03 16.09 1.29
CA LYS A 128 9.27 16.75 0.80
C LYS A 128 10.47 15.79 0.62
N THR A 129 10.40 14.57 1.15
CA THR A 129 11.43 13.52 0.92
C THR A 129 11.23 12.76 -0.38
N THR A 130 10.02 12.78 -0.96
CA THR A 130 9.64 12.02 -2.16
C THR A 130 10.56 12.35 -3.34
N GLY A 131 11.11 11.32 -3.99
CA GLY A 131 12.03 11.43 -5.12
C GLY A 131 13.47 11.81 -4.76
N LYS A 132 13.71 12.31 -3.54
CA LYS A 132 15.06 12.64 -3.05
C LYS A 132 15.62 11.50 -2.22
N TYR A 133 14.93 11.19 -1.12
CA TYR A 133 15.33 10.19 -0.14
C TYR A 133 14.38 8.98 -0.11
N THR A 134 13.13 9.17 -0.52
CA THR A 134 12.08 8.14 -0.56
C THR A 134 11.60 7.91 -1.99
N TYR A 135 10.88 6.82 -2.23
CA TYR A 135 10.44 6.44 -3.57
C TYR A 135 9.68 7.57 -4.28
N GLY A 136 9.98 7.80 -5.56
CA GLY A 136 9.44 8.93 -6.33
C GLY A 136 7.93 8.89 -6.53
N GLY A 137 7.33 7.70 -6.51
CA GLY A 137 5.87 7.52 -6.61
C GLY A 137 5.11 7.71 -5.29
N GLY A 138 5.80 8.05 -4.20
CA GLY A 138 5.21 8.18 -2.86
C GLY A 138 5.21 6.89 -2.05
N ARG A 139 4.61 6.94 -0.86
CA ARG A 139 4.62 5.86 0.13
C ARG A 139 3.22 5.57 0.65
N TYR A 140 3.06 4.41 1.27
CA TYR A 140 1.78 3.97 1.82
C TYR A 140 1.86 3.90 3.35
N LEU A 141 0.93 4.60 3.99
CA LEU A 141 0.54 4.35 5.36
C LEU A 141 -0.71 3.46 5.31
N ILE A 142 -0.68 2.36 6.05
CA ILE A 142 -1.80 1.43 6.20
C ILE A 142 -2.03 1.30 7.69
N VAL A 143 -3.25 1.59 8.13
CA VAL A 143 -3.63 1.55 9.55
C VAL A 143 -5.00 0.90 9.69
N ASP A 144 -5.21 0.22 10.80
CA ASP A 144 -6.53 -0.26 11.16
C ASP A 144 -7.37 0.92 11.66
N GLU A 145 -8.60 1.01 11.18
CA GLU A 145 -9.58 1.96 11.68
C GLU A 145 -9.94 1.62 13.14
N PRO A 146 -9.98 2.61 14.03
CA PRO A 146 -10.45 2.37 15.39
C PRO A 146 -11.92 1.92 15.37
N PRO A 147 -12.29 0.88 16.14
CA PRO A 147 -13.66 0.37 16.17
C PRO A 147 -14.64 1.39 16.75
N GLU A 148 -14.16 2.27 17.64
CA GLU A 148 -14.93 3.32 18.29
C GLU A 148 -14.09 4.58 18.46
N GLY A 149 -14.77 5.73 18.55
CA GLY A 149 -14.13 7.02 18.73
C GLY A 149 -13.48 7.59 17.46
N ASN A 150 -12.78 8.70 17.67
CA ASN A 150 -12.17 9.49 16.60
C ASN A 150 -10.65 9.60 16.73
N ASP A 151 -10.03 8.92 17.69
CA ASP A 151 -8.58 8.92 17.83
C ASP A 151 -8.00 7.71 17.10
N ILE A 152 -6.99 7.93 16.26
CA ILE A 152 -6.32 6.89 15.49
C ILE A 152 -4.80 7.05 15.61
N GLN A 153 -4.11 5.95 15.85
CA GLN A 153 -2.65 5.93 15.88
C GLN A 153 -2.11 5.85 14.46
N ILE A 154 -1.27 6.81 14.08
CA ILE A 154 -0.51 6.79 12.83
C ILE A 154 0.98 6.76 13.15
N ASP A 155 1.72 5.89 12.49
CA ASP A 155 3.17 5.80 12.67
C ASP A 155 3.88 5.83 11.32
N PHE A 156 4.47 6.99 10.99
CA PHE A 156 5.23 7.11 9.75
C PHE A 156 6.56 6.33 9.77
N ASN A 157 6.98 5.75 10.89
CA ASN A 157 8.12 4.81 10.92
C ASN A 157 7.76 3.47 10.24
N LEU A 158 6.46 3.16 10.14
CA LEU A 158 5.95 1.92 9.56
C LEU A 158 5.57 2.03 8.08
N VAL A 159 5.65 3.22 7.48
CA VAL A 159 5.29 3.39 6.06
C VAL A 159 6.17 2.53 5.16
N THR A 160 5.54 2.02 4.11
CA THR A 160 6.16 1.14 3.13
C THR A 160 6.20 1.80 1.76
N ASN A 161 7.15 1.35 0.93
CA ASN A 161 7.15 1.68 -0.48
C ASN A 161 6.10 0.80 -1.18
N PRO A 162 5.41 1.32 -2.21
CA PRO A 162 4.58 0.50 -3.06
C PRO A 162 5.38 -0.63 -3.70
N LEU A 163 4.78 -1.81 -3.90
CA LEU A 163 5.45 -2.96 -4.51
C LEU A 163 6.00 -2.67 -5.92
N CYS A 164 5.42 -1.70 -6.65
CA CYS A 164 5.91 -1.27 -7.95
C CYS A 164 7.33 -0.67 -7.91
N THR A 165 7.78 -0.24 -6.73
CA THR A 165 9.16 0.17 -6.47
C THR A 165 10.13 -0.97 -6.71
N TYR A 166 9.71 -2.20 -6.41
CA TYR A 166 10.54 -3.39 -6.56
C TYR A 166 10.27 -4.09 -7.89
N ALA A 167 9.02 -4.21 -8.34
CA ALA A 167 8.73 -4.86 -9.61
C ALA A 167 7.69 -4.06 -10.42
N PRO A 168 8.02 -3.60 -11.64
CA PRO A 168 7.13 -2.76 -12.46
C PRO A 168 5.76 -3.38 -12.78
N ILE A 169 5.64 -4.70 -12.66
CA ILE A 169 4.38 -5.43 -12.91
C ILE A 169 3.28 -5.08 -11.90
N TYR A 170 3.63 -4.59 -10.71
CA TYR A 170 2.65 -4.28 -9.67
C TYR A 170 1.85 -3.01 -9.97
N ASN A 171 0.54 -3.16 -9.95
CA ASN A 171 -0.42 -2.10 -10.23
C ASN A 171 -0.71 -1.22 -8.99
N CYS A 172 0.26 -0.41 -8.59
CA CYS A 172 0.21 0.43 -7.39
C CYS A 172 -0.52 1.77 -7.61
N ILE A 173 -1.33 2.20 -6.64
CA ILE A 173 -2.06 3.49 -6.67
C ILE A 173 -1.08 4.65 -6.52
N VAL A 174 -1.21 5.68 -7.36
CA VAL A 174 -0.47 6.92 -7.23
C VAL A 174 -1.16 7.82 -6.19
N PRO A 175 -0.44 8.39 -5.20
CA PRO A 175 -1.02 9.35 -4.28
C PRO A 175 -1.69 10.52 -4.99
N THR A 176 -2.85 10.93 -4.48
CA THR A 176 -3.59 12.10 -4.96
C THR A 176 -2.88 13.40 -4.58
N ARG A 177 -3.24 14.51 -5.24
CA ARG A 177 -2.70 15.84 -4.91
C ARG A 177 -3.06 16.29 -3.50
N GLU A 178 -4.23 15.89 -2.99
CA GLU A 178 -4.67 16.18 -1.62
C GLU A 178 -3.79 15.50 -0.57
N ASN A 179 -3.20 14.34 -0.89
CA ASN A 179 -2.28 13.62 0.00
C ASN A 179 -0.82 14.01 -0.23
N LYS A 180 -0.55 15.32 -0.33
CA LYS A 180 0.80 15.86 -0.40
C LYS A 180 1.11 16.66 0.85
N LEU A 181 1.96 16.09 1.72
CA LEU A 181 2.41 16.76 2.92
C LEU A 181 3.44 17.86 2.59
N PRO A 182 3.30 19.07 3.15
CA PRO A 182 4.25 20.16 2.97
C PRO A 182 5.51 20.04 3.84
N ILE A 183 5.68 18.94 4.58
CA ILE A 183 6.83 18.67 5.46
C ILE A 183 7.72 17.56 4.91
N ALA A 184 8.92 17.40 5.46
CA ALA A 184 9.77 16.24 5.18
C ALA A 184 9.51 15.17 6.24
N VAL A 185 8.97 14.02 5.83
CA VAL A 185 8.72 12.89 6.72
C VAL A 185 9.94 11.98 6.70
N LEU A 186 10.92 12.31 7.55
CA LEU A 186 12.19 11.58 7.74
C LEU A 186 12.01 10.34 8.64
N ALA A 187 11.03 9.50 8.29
CA ALA A 187 10.69 8.26 8.97
C ALA A 187 10.34 7.16 7.96
N GLY A 188 10.49 5.90 8.36
CA GLY A 188 10.11 4.74 7.56
C GLY A 188 11.10 4.39 6.45
N VAL A 189 10.63 3.68 5.42
CA VAL A 189 11.49 3.15 4.37
C VAL A 189 11.99 4.25 3.42
N LYS A 190 13.25 4.15 3.02
CA LYS A 190 13.90 5.01 2.01
C LYS A 190 13.64 4.46 0.61
N LYS A 191 14.06 5.19 -0.43
CA LYS A 191 14.00 4.68 -1.81
C LYS A 191 14.85 3.40 -1.93
N TYR A 192 14.34 2.44 -2.68
CA TYR A 192 15.08 1.27 -3.12
C TYR A 192 15.88 1.62 -4.38
N HIS A 193 17.09 1.05 -4.49
CA HIS A 193 18.07 1.39 -5.53
C HIS A 193 17.75 0.73 -6.86
#